data_AF-A0A955N2B2-F1
#
_entry.id   AF-A0A955N2B2-F1
#
_cell.length_a   1.000
_cell.length_b   1.000
_cell.length_c   1.000
_cell.angle_alpha   90.00
_cell.angle_beta   90.00
_cell.angle_gamma   90.00
#
_symmetry.space_group_name_H-M   'P 1'
#
loop_
_entity.id
_entity.type
_entity.pdbx_description
1 polymer ?
#
loop_
_entity_poly.entity_id
_entity_poly.type
_entity_poly.pdbx_seq_one_letter_code
_entity_poly.pdbx_strand_id
1 'polypeptide(L)' 'LSEGGSSFSEEEQSRLKEVMRDSLESEMELARELYNLSKEDSRIGFEPSCHYFYLPLDLVEKVINCRWILERIGP' A
#
# COMPACT_ATOMS: atom_id res chain seq x y z
N LEU A 1 15.78 -30.37 -1.47
CA LEU A 1 15.06 -29.14 -1.88
C LEU A 1 15.71 -28.01 -1.10
N SER A 2 16.63 -27.29 -1.74
CA SER A 2 17.50 -26.30 -1.10
C SER A 2 16.71 -25.08 -0.65
N GLU A 3 16.72 -24.79 0.64
CA GLU A 3 16.31 -23.50 1.20
C GLU A 3 17.26 -22.41 0.71
N GLY A 4 16.85 -21.72 -0.36
CA GLY A 4 17.50 -20.51 -0.85
C GLY A 4 17.08 -19.31 0.00
N GLY A 5 17.42 -19.31 1.29
CA GLY A 5 17.36 -18.10 2.10
C GLY A 5 18.52 -17.20 1.70
N SER A 6 18.30 -16.27 0.76
CA SER A 6 19.32 -15.26 0.44
C SER A 6 19.52 -14.36 1.67
N SER A 7 20.70 -14.46 2.31
CA SER A 7 21.10 -13.52 3.35
C SER A 7 21.38 -12.17 2.70
N PHE A 8 20.43 -11.25 2.73
CA PHE A 8 20.64 -9.87 2.29
C PHE A 8 21.67 -9.19 3.22
N SER A 9 22.60 -8.41 2.65
CA SER A 9 23.51 -7.58 3.45
C SER A 9 22.70 -6.54 4.24
N GLU A 10 23.25 -6.07 5.37
CA GLU A 10 22.59 -5.04 6.19
C GLU A 10 22.30 -3.76 5.39
N GLU A 11 23.21 -3.38 4.50
CA GLU A 11 23.06 -2.23 3.58
C GLU A 11 21.88 -2.44 2.62
N GLU A 12 21.75 -3.64 2.04
CA GLU A 12 20.66 -3.97 1.14
C GLU A 12 19.32 -4.02 1.87
N GLN A 13 19.30 -4.56 3.09
CA GLN A 13 18.11 -4.53 3.95
C GLN A 13 17.69 -3.09 4.27
N SER A 14 18.63 -2.21 4.60
CA SER A 14 18.35 -0.80 4.87
C SER A 14 17.78 -0.10 3.63
N ARG A 15 18.39 -0.31 2.47
CA ARG A 15 17.93 0.25 1.18
C ARG A 15 16.52 -0.21 0.84
N LEU A 16 16.22 -1.51 1.01
CA LEU A 16 14.90 -2.05 0.76
C LEU A 16 13.85 -1.48 1.72
N LYS A 17 14.20 -1.29 3.01
CA LYS A 17 13.30 -0.62 3.97
C LYS A 17 12.98 0.81 3.54
N GLU A 18 13.98 1.58 3.09
CA GLU A 18 13.76 2.94 2.59
C GLU A 18 12.80 2.97 1.40
N VAL A 19 13.02 2.10 0.41
CA VAL A 19 12.10 1.94 -0.74
C VAL A 19 10.68 1.57 -0.29
N MET A 20 10.54 0.69 0.71
CA MET A 20 9.24 0.35 1.26
C MET A 20 8.56 1.54 1.93
N ARG A 21 9.31 2.37 2.66
CA ARG A 21 8.78 3.59 3.30
C ARG A 21 8.26 4.58 2.26
N ASP A 22 9.06 4.88 1.25
CA ASP A 22 8.68 5.79 0.15
C ASP A 22 7.43 5.31 -0.59
N SER A 23 7.36 3.99 -0.82
CA SER A 23 6.19 3.36 -1.44
C SER A 23 4.94 3.49 -0.58
N LEU A 24 5.05 3.29 0.74
CA LEU A 24 3.92 3.42 1.66
C LEU A 24 3.40 4.86 1.74
N GLU A 25 4.30 5.85 1.78
CA GLU A 25 3.94 7.26 1.79
C GLU A 25 3.25 7.65 0.47
N SER A 26 3.79 7.22 -0.66
CA SER A 26 3.17 7.44 -1.98
C SER A 26 1.79 6.80 -2.09
N GLU A 27 1.63 5.57 -1.59
CA GLU A 27 0.34 4.88 -1.54
C GLU A 27 -0.69 5.61 -0.67
N MET A 28 -0.26 6.22 0.44
CA MET A 28 -1.14 7.01 1.30
C MET A 28 -1.62 8.28 0.61
N GLU A 29 -0.77 8.97 -0.16
CA GLU A 29 -1.19 10.15 -0.94
C GLU A 29 -2.15 9.75 -2.06
N LEU A 30 -1.81 8.71 -2.84
CA LEU A 30 -2.68 8.21 -3.90
C LEU A 30 -4.05 7.78 -3.39
N ALA A 31 -4.11 7.09 -2.24
CA ALA A 31 -5.38 6.68 -1.64
C ALA A 31 -6.26 7.88 -1.23
N ARG A 32 -5.67 8.99 -0.78
CA ARG A 32 -6.41 10.22 -0.46
C ARG A 32 -6.96 10.90 -1.71
N GLU A 33 -6.17 10.95 -2.78
CA GLU A 33 -6.63 11.49 -4.07
C GLU A 33 -7.78 10.66 -4.63
N LEU A 34 -7.61 9.34 -4.66
CA LEU A 34 -8.62 8.41 -5.15
C LEU A 34 -9.91 8.43 -4.32
N TYR A 35 -9.80 8.67 -3.01
CA TYR A 35 -10.96 8.85 -2.14
C TYR A 35 -11.84 10.01 -2.62
N ASN A 36 -11.23 11.16 -2.94
CA ASN A 36 -11.98 12.31 -3.43
C ASN A 36 -12.65 11.99 -4.78
N LEU A 37 -11.92 11.38 -5.71
CA LEU A 37 -12.47 10.98 -7.02
C LEU A 37 -13.62 9.96 -6.89
N SER A 38 -13.48 8.97 -6.01
CA SER A 38 -14.53 7.96 -5.77
C SER A 38 -15.83 8.53 -5.20
N LYS A 39 -15.76 9.69 -4.54
CA LYS A 39 -16.95 10.41 -4.08
C LYS A 39 -17.66 11.17 -5.20
N GLU A 40 -16.94 11.54 -6.24
CA GLU A 40 -17.47 12.23 -7.41
C GLU A 40 -18.03 11.26 -8.45
N ASP A 41 -17.41 10.07 -8.59
CA ASP A 41 -17.87 9.01 -9.48
C ASP A 41 -17.92 7.66 -8.76
N SER A 42 -19.14 7.20 -8.47
CA SER A 42 -19.40 5.94 -7.77
C SER A 42 -19.07 4.68 -8.58
N ARG A 43 -18.71 4.81 -9.86
CA ARG A 43 -18.24 3.67 -10.68
C ARG A 43 -16.77 3.38 -10.45
N ILE A 44 -16.02 4.34 -9.91
CA ILE A 44 -14.63 4.12 -9.51
C ILE A 44 -14.63 3.11 -8.36
N GLY A 45 -13.91 2.02 -8.59
CA GLY A 45 -13.81 0.91 -7.65
C GLY A 45 -14.77 -0.24 -7.89
N PHE A 46 -15.53 -0.22 -8.99
CA PHE A 46 -16.32 -1.37 -9.44
C PHE A 46 -15.68 -2.04 -10.66
N GLU A 47 -15.41 -3.34 -10.57
CA GLU A 47 -14.98 -4.16 -11.72
C GLU A 47 -16.06 -5.21 -12.07
N PRO A 48 -16.89 -4.94 -13.11
CA PRO A 48 -18.05 -5.77 -13.43
C PRO A 48 -17.72 -7.21 -13.79
N SER A 49 -16.57 -7.48 -14.44
CA SER A 49 -16.23 -8.83 -14.91
C SER A 49 -15.86 -9.78 -13.78
N CYS A 50 -15.38 -9.23 -12.66
CA CYS A 50 -14.91 -9.99 -11.50
C CYS A 50 -15.82 -9.85 -10.28
N HIS A 51 -16.96 -9.14 -10.41
CA HIS A 51 -17.86 -8.81 -9.29
C HIS A 51 -17.15 -8.20 -8.08
N TYR A 52 -16.00 -7.56 -8.33
CA TYR A 52 -15.19 -6.96 -7.29
C TYR A 52 -15.63 -5.51 -7.13
N PHE A 53 -15.84 -5.09 -5.90
CA PHE A 53 -16.04 -3.68 -5.60
C PHE A 53 -15.31 -3.31 -4.33
N TYR A 54 -14.72 -2.13 -4.32
CA TYR A 54 -14.27 -1.48 -3.09
C TYR A 54 -15.07 -0.21 -2.87
N LEU A 55 -15.34 0.08 -1.60
CA LEU A 55 -16.00 1.29 -1.13
C LEU A 55 -14.95 2.37 -0.87
N PRO A 56 -15.33 3.66 -0.89
CA PRO A 56 -14.42 4.73 -0.48
C PRO A 56 -13.81 4.52 0.92
N LEU A 57 -14.50 3.80 1.81
CA LEU A 57 -14.00 3.47 3.14
C LEU A 57 -12.76 2.56 3.08
N ASP A 58 -12.66 1.66 2.09
CA ASP A 58 -11.51 0.77 1.94
C ASP A 58 -10.23 1.55 1.65
N LEU A 59 -10.32 2.71 1.00
CA LEU A 59 -9.20 3.63 0.79
C LEU A 59 -8.75 4.27 2.10
N VAL A 60 -9.68 4.58 3.01
CA VAL A 60 -9.35 5.07 4.36
C VAL A 60 -8.63 3.99 5.16
N GLU A 61 -9.12 2.75 5.10
CA GLU A 61 -8.49 1.59 5.74
C GLU A 61 -7.08 1.34 5.18
N LYS A 62 -6.88 1.48 3.87
CA LYS A 62 -5.56 1.41 3.23
C LYS A 62 -4.59 2.43 3.83
N VAL A 63 -5.01 3.69 4.02
CA VAL A 63 -4.15 4.70 4.64
C VAL A 63 -3.81 4.35 6.10
N ILE A 64 -4.77 3.82 6.87
CA ILE A 64 -4.52 3.35 8.24
C ILE A 64 -3.50 2.21 8.25
N ASN A 65 -3.66 1.24 7.35
CA ASN A 65 -2.77 0.10 7.20
C ASN A 65 -1.34 0.57 6.83
N CYS A 66 -1.20 1.46 5.85
CA CYS A 66 0.11 1.99 5.45
C CYS A 66 0.84 2.67 6.62
N ARG A 67 0.14 3.50 7.41
CA ARG A 67 0.72 4.12 8.62
C ARG A 67 1.19 3.08 9.62
N TRP A 68 0.37 2.08 9.87
CA TRP A 68 0.71 1.00 10.81
C TRP A 68 1.91 0.18 10.34
N ILE A 69 2.05 -0.09 9.03
CA ILE A 69 3.24 -0.75 8.48
C ILE A 69 4.46 0.17 8.63
N LEU A 70 4.32 1.47 8.34
CA LEU A 70 5.42 2.44 8.43
C LEU A 70 6.01 2.50 9.86
N GLU A 71 5.14 2.44 10.88
CA GLU A 71 5.56 2.37 12.30
C GLU A 71 6.32 1.08 12.64
N ARG A 72 6.03 -0.02 11.92
CA ARG A 72 6.63 -1.35 12.14
C ARG A 72 7.98 -1.55 11.46
N ILE A 73 8.18 -0.92 10.31
CA ILE A 73 9.43 -1.02 9.56
C ILE A 73 10.58 -0.34 10.32
N GLY A 74 10.25 0.61 11.20
CA GLY A 74 11.21 1.41 11.95
C GLY A 74 11.95 2.42 11.07
N PRO A 75 12.78 3.28 11.68
CA PRO A 75 13.82 3.99 10.95
C PRO A 75 14.90 3.04 10.42
#